data_AF-A0AAF0E6R3-F1
#
_entry.id   AF-A0AAF0E6R3-F1
#
_cell.length_a   1.000
_cell.length_b   1.000
_cell.length_c   1.000
_cell.angle_alpha   90.00
_cell.angle_beta   90.00
_cell.angle_gamma   90.00
#
_symmetry.space_group_name_H-M   'P 1'
#
loop_
_entity.id
_entity.type
_entity.pdbx_description
1 polymer ?
#
loop_
_entity_poly.entity_id
_entity_poly.type
_entity_poly.pdbx_seq_one_letter_code
_entity_poly.pdbx_strand_id
1 'polypeptide(L)'
;MFRCLQTDKWIPISAVNDDYCDCPDGSDEPGTSACPNGSYYCENKGFVPGVIRSSRVNDGVCAQQKIHSNGARVRASYIEKAKKERAEHQKKLEQLLRDVALAQLRADDFKRALEKEELGDQEVREMQMQSRTSIVLTPALFKQIEQRHEMIQSLSRALDNAMEELRAVARIAEGAESKEAKEAFEVWLGETEEGVQHTLGNKLDDIRDWAPPTSDIEAMTSTDILEMLDGKPGDAVTQETKHGLWHIPSYLPEKLVPVYEQVISWVLHALVRIDVLSPVQVHGKATKGLDAARAAHDESAAKVEDLNNQIASHQSALKENPDKHGRDNEFKALDGTCMTKDMGSYTYELCFGGKSTQISNNDGYRFDLGRFSRFDVNGEYDAMDDRHYLSMQYEHGQGCWNGPARSTRVTLECGETNELVSVLEAEKCTYTMHAKTPAVCFPLKTESDVADETRIDHEEL
;
A
#
# COMPACT_ATOMS: atom_id res chain seq x y z
N MET A 1 30.53 68.62 -31.24
CA MET A 1 30.62 69.23 -29.89
C MET A 1 29.98 68.27 -28.91
N PHE A 2 30.60 68.02 -27.76
CA PHE A 2 30.06 67.28 -26.62
C PHE A 2 29.80 68.27 -25.47
N ARG A 3 28.74 68.07 -24.69
CA ARG A 3 28.40 68.89 -23.51
C ARG A 3 28.63 68.03 -22.27
N CYS A 4 29.38 68.54 -21.30
CA CYS A 4 29.59 67.85 -20.03
C CYS A 4 28.25 67.58 -19.32
N LEU A 5 28.13 66.48 -18.56
CA LEU A 5 26.83 66.03 -18.05
C LEU A 5 26.33 66.87 -16.86
N GLN A 6 27.23 67.31 -15.99
CA GLN A 6 26.87 68.14 -14.83
C GLN A 6 27.22 69.61 -15.01
N THR A 7 28.03 69.96 -16.01
CA THR A 7 28.47 71.33 -16.26
C THR A 7 28.05 71.80 -17.65
N ASP A 8 27.75 73.09 -17.81
CA ASP A 8 27.35 73.68 -19.11
C ASP A 8 28.54 73.91 -20.07
N LYS A 9 29.68 73.25 -19.82
CA LYS A 9 30.88 73.36 -20.65
C LYS A 9 30.73 72.51 -21.92
N TRP A 10 31.12 73.10 -23.05
CA TRP A 10 31.16 72.44 -24.36
C TRP A 10 32.60 72.16 -24.77
N ILE A 11 32.87 70.93 -25.20
CA ILE A 11 34.17 70.45 -25.65
C ILE A 11 34.07 69.84 -27.07
N PRO A 12 35.15 69.74 -27.85
CA PRO A 12 35.12 69.03 -29.13
C PRO A 12 34.91 67.52 -28.90
N ILE A 13 34.30 66.81 -29.86
CA ILE A 13 34.06 65.35 -29.74
C ILE A 13 35.38 64.56 -29.71
N SER A 14 36.45 65.12 -30.30
CA SER A 14 37.79 64.53 -30.25
C SER A 14 38.40 64.54 -28.85
N ALA A 15 37.88 65.36 -27.94
CA ALA A 15 38.31 65.47 -26.55
C ALA A 15 37.46 64.59 -25.60
N VAL A 16 36.83 63.55 -26.15
CA VAL A 16 36.10 62.56 -25.36
C VAL A 16 36.91 61.27 -25.43
N ASN A 17 37.29 60.73 -24.28
CA ASN A 17 38.19 59.58 -24.15
C ASN A 17 39.58 59.81 -24.78
N ASP A 18 40.15 61.01 -24.64
CA ASP A 18 41.47 61.36 -25.18
C ASP A 18 42.60 61.35 -24.13
N ASP A 19 42.31 60.79 -22.96
CA ASP A 19 43.22 60.66 -21.82
C ASP A 19 43.59 62.03 -21.20
N TYR A 20 42.70 63.01 -21.36
CA TYR A 20 42.84 64.35 -20.78
C TYR A 20 41.52 64.84 -20.16
N CYS A 21 41.59 65.31 -18.92
CA CYS A 21 40.39 65.76 -18.21
C CYS A 21 40.01 67.20 -18.59
N ASP A 22 39.12 67.36 -19.58
CA ASP A 22 38.55 68.61 -20.04
C ASP A 22 37.27 69.01 -19.28
N CYS A 23 36.42 68.07 -18.88
CA CYS A 23 35.23 68.36 -18.08
C CYS A 23 35.57 68.41 -16.57
N PRO A 24 35.16 69.46 -15.82
CA PRO A 24 35.36 69.52 -14.37
C PRO A 24 34.68 68.37 -13.60
N ASP A 25 33.60 67.83 -14.17
CA ASP A 25 32.83 66.69 -13.67
C ASP A 25 33.36 65.33 -14.17
N GLY A 26 34.35 65.32 -15.06
CA GLY A 26 34.97 64.12 -15.61
C GLY A 26 34.10 63.24 -16.50
N SER A 27 33.01 63.80 -17.04
CA SER A 27 32.05 63.12 -17.92
C SER A 27 32.59 62.84 -19.33
N ASP A 28 33.69 63.46 -19.71
CA ASP A 28 34.39 63.34 -20.97
C ASP A 28 35.32 62.12 -21.05
N GLU A 29 35.67 61.53 -19.91
CA GLU A 29 36.63 60.42 -19.83
C GLU A 29 36.02 59.10 -19.28
N PRO A 30 34.86 58.61 -19.79
CA PRO A 30 34.29 57.33 -19.35
C PRO A 30 35.10 56.10 -19.78
N GLY A 31 36.02 56.24 -20.73
CA GLY A 31 36.85 55.18 -21.29
C GLY A 31 38.33 55.28 -20.91
N THR A 32 38.71 56.24 -20.06
CA THR A 32 40.08 56.38 -19.54
C THR A 32 40.08 56.72 -18.04
N SER A 33 41.26 56.79 -17.44
CA SER A 33 41.43 57.17 -16.02
C SER A 33 41.83 58.63 -15.81
N ALA A 34 41.75 59.48 -16.84
CA ALA A 34 42.36 60.82 -16.82
C ALA A 34 41.73 61.77 -15.79
N CYS A 35 40.44 61.62 -15.48
CA CYS A 35 39.74 62.46 -14.50
C CYS A 35 39.77 61.86 -13.08
N PRO A 36 40.30 62.57 -12.05
CA PRO A 36 40.39 62.06 -10.68
C PRO A 36 39.04 61.74 -10.03
N ASN A 37 38.02 62.54 -10.34
CA ASN A 37 36.63 62.36 -9.88
C ASN A 37 35.75 61.71 -10.95
N GLY A 38 36.35 61.20 -12.03
CA GLY A 38 35.66 60.56 -13.12
C GLY A 38 35.20 59.14 -12.77
N SER A 39 34.30 58.63 -13.62
CA SER A 39 33.83 57.26 -13.59
C SER A 39 34.24 56.56 -14.87
N TYR A 40 34.85 55.38 -14.76
CA TYR A 40 35.24 54.55 -15.88
C TYR A 40 34.20 53.46 -16.14
N TYR A 41 33.82 53.30 -17.40
CA TYR A 41 32.87 52.31 -17.89
C TYR A 41 33.58 51.01 -18.25
N CYS A 42 33.34 49.98 -17.45
CA CYS A 42 33.76 48.62 -17.75
C CYS A 42 32.82 48.03 -18.81
N GLU A 43 33.26 47.98 -20.06
CA GLU A 43 32.45 47.45 -21.18
C GLU A 43 31.98 46.00 -20.95
N ASN A 44 32.77 45.18 -20.24
CA ASN A 44 32.46 43.79 -19.89
C ASN A 44 31.78 43.01 -21.03
N LYS A 45 32.36 43.04 -22.25
CA LYS A 45 31.76 42.45 -23.47
C LYS A 45 31.10 41.08 -23.22
N GLY A 46 29.79 41.00 -23.47
CA GLY A 46 28.98 39.79 -23.28
C GLY A 46 28.36 39.62 -21.87
N PHE A 47 28.58 40.60 -20.98
CA PHE A 47 28.14 40.58 -19.59
C PHE A 47 27.57 41.93 -19.18
N VAL A 48 27.15 42.05 -17.91
CA VAL A 48 26.61 43.31 -17.40
C VAL A 48 27.74 44.33 -17.34
N PRO A 49 27.61 45.47 -18.04
CA PRO A 49 28.59 46.53 -17.95
C PRO A 49 28.62 47.11 -16.54
N GLY A 50 29.81 47.43 -16.09
CA GLY A 50 30.05 48.01 -14.76
C GLY A 50 30.54 49.43 -14.86
N VAL A 51 30.42 50.18 -13.78
CA VAL A 51 31.07 51.48 -13.62
C VAL A 51 31.95 51.41 -12.39
N ILE A 52 33.17 51.92 -12.51
CA ILE A 52 34.14 52.02 -11.41
C ILE A 52 34.66 53.45 -11.33
N ARG A 53 35.29 53.83 -10.23
CA ARG A 53 36.00 55.11 -10.15
C ARG A 53 37.23 55.08 -11.05
N SER A 54 37.57 56.21 -11.66
CA SER A 54 38.78 56.35 -12.48
C SER A 54 40.07 56.00 -11.72
N SER A 55 40.09 56.10 -10.39
CA SER A 55 41.20 55.67 -9.53
C SER A 55 41.43 54.15 -9.49
N ARG A 56 40.47 53.36 -10.00
CA ARG A 56 40.45 51.90 -9.97
C ARG A 56 40.60 51.29 -11.37
N VAL A 57 40.95 52.09 -12.37
CA VAL A 57 41.23 51.55 -13.71
C VAL A 57 42.52 50.74 -13.65
N ASN A 58 42.52 49.56 -14.27
CA ASN A 58 43.63 48.58 -14.26
C ASN A 58 43.94 47.91 -12.90
N ASP A 59 43.10 48.07 -11.86
CA ASP A 59 43.27 47.37 -10.58
C ASP A 59 42.62 45.97 -10.52
N GLY A 60 42.03 45.54 -11.63
CA GLY A 60 41.31 44.26 -11.75
C GLY A 60 39.85 44.29 -11.29
N VAL A 61 39.31 45.41 -10.82
CA VAL A 61 37.91 45.51 -10.37
C VAL A 61 36.91 45.26 -11.50
N CYS A 62 37.17 45.74 -12.73
CA CYS A 62 36.31 45.38 -13.87
C CYS A 62 36.25 43.86 -14.09
N ALA A 63 37.38 43.15 -13.93
CA ALA A 63 37.43 41.70 -14.06
C ALA A 63 36.66 41.00 -12.92
N GLN A 64 36.76 41.52 -11.70
CA GLN A 64 35.99 41.00 -10.56
C GLN A 64 34.48 41.23 -10.73
N GLN A 65 34.06 42.41 -11.21
CA GLN A 65 32.66 42.70 -11.54
C GLN A 65 32.14 41.76 -12.63
N LYS A 66 32.96 41.46 -13.64
CA LYS A 66 32.61 40.49 -14.68
C LYS A 66 32.37 39.10 -14.09
N ILE A 67 33.30 38.56 -13.31
CA ILE A 67 33.17 37.26 -12.62
C ILE A 67 31.91 37.23 -11.77
N HIS A 68 31.68 38.31 -11.01
CA HIS A 68 30.54 38.43 -10.13
C HIS A 68 29.21 38.45 -10.89
N SER A 69 29.10 39.24 -11.96
CA SER A 69 27.91 39.28 -12.81
C SER A 69 27.59 37.93 -13.46
N ASN A 70 28.64 37.19 -13.84
CA ASN A 70 28.51 35.84 -14.37
C ASN A 70 28.03 34.85 -13.33
N GLY A 71 28.69 34.83 -12.18
CA GLY A 71 28.31 33.97 -11.08
C GLY A 71 26.88 34.26 -10.61
N ALA A 72 26.46 35.52 -10.54
CA ALA A 72 25.09 35.91 -10.20
C ALA A 72 24.06 35.40 -11.22
N ARG A 73 24.39 35.41 -12.53
CA ARG A 73 23.53 34.81 -13.56
C ARG A 73 23.40 33.29 -13.39
N VAL A 74 24.49 32.60 -13.04
CA VAL A 74 24.46 31.16 -12.77
C VAL A 74 23.71 30.87 -11.45
N ARG A 75 23.89 31.68 -10.40
CA ARG A 75 23.08 31.62 -9.17
C ARG A 75 21.59 31.72 -9.47
N ALA A 76 21.19 32.68 -10.30
CA ALA A 76 19.80 32.83 -10.71
C ALA A 76 19.27 31.56 -11.39
N SER A 77 20.09 30.91 -12.22
CA SER A 77 19.72 29.62 -12.83
C SER A 77 19.54 28.49 -11.81
N TYR A 78 20.32 28.47 -10.72
CA TYR A 78 20.17 27.49 -9.63
C TYR A 78 18.87 27.71 -8.87
N ILE A 79 18.55 28.96 -8.57
CA ILE A 79 17.29 29.35 -7.91
C ILE A 79 16.09 28.95 -8.78
N GLU A 80 16.14 29.27 -10.07
CA GLU A 80 15.06 28.90 -11.01
C GLU A 80 14.91 27.39 -11.16
N LYS A 81 16.02 26.63 -11.17
CA LYS A 81 15.98 25.17 -11.15
C LYS A 81 15.31 24.64 -9.88
N ALA A 82 15.68 25.16 -8.71
CA ALA A 82 15.09 24.76 -7.43
C ALA A 82 13.58 25.06 -7.37
N LYS A 83 13.16 26.25 -7.82
CA LYS A 83 11.74 26.62 -7.93
C LYS A 83 10.98 25.67 -8.88
N LYS A 84 11.58 25.32 -10.01
CA LYS A 84 10.98 24.40 -10.98
C LYS A 84 10.79 23.00 -10.38
N GLU A 85 11.82 22.44 -9.75
CA GLU A 85 11.74 21.13 -9.09
C GLU A 85 10.68 21.12 -7.98
N ARG A 86 10.61 22.19 -7.18
CA ARG A 86 9.56 22.38 -6.18
C ARG A 86 8.16 22.39 -6.82
N ALA A 87 7.96 23.15 -7.89
CA ALA A 87 6.69 23.22 -8.59
C ALA A 87 6.30 21.85 -9.21
N GLU A 88 7.26 21.09 -9.72
CA GLU A 88 7.04 19.73 -10.23
C GLU A 88 6.62 18.77 -9.11
N HIS A 89 7.29 18.80 -7.96
CA HIS A 89 6.91 18.00 -6.80
C HIS A 89 5.54 18.38 -6.24
N GLN A 90 5.21 19.68 -6.19
CA GLN A 90 3.88 20.15 -5.79
C GLN A 90 2.78 19.62 -6.73
N LYS A 91 2.98 19.69 -8.05
CA LYS A 91 2.03 19.16 -9.03
C LYS A 91 1.85 17.64 -8.90
N LYS A 92 2.95 16.90 -8.74
CA LYS A 92 2.91 15.44 -8.51
C LYS A 92 2.19 15.10 -7.21
N LEU A 93 2.45 15.85 -6.14
CA LEU A 93 1.77 15.66 -4.86
C LEU A 93 0.25 15.85 -5.00
N GLU A 94 -0.18 16.87 -5.71
CA GLU A 94 -1.61 17.12 -5.98
C GLU A 94 -2.24 15.99 -6.82
N GLN A 95 -1.51 15.45 -7.80
CA GLN A 95 -1.94 14.26 -8.56
C GLN A 95 -2.05 13.03 -7.66
N LEU A 96 -1.01 12.73 -6.87
CA LEU A 96 -0.99 11.58 -5.96
C LEU A 96 -2.09 11.67 -4.90
N LEU A 97 -2.39 12.86 -4.38
CA LEU A 97 -3.47 13.06 -3.42
C LEU A 97 -4.85 12.72 -4.04
N ARG A 98 -5.08 13.07 -5.31
CA ARG A 98 -6.30 12.66 -6.03
C ARG A 98 -6.33 11.15 -6.25
N ASP A 99 -5.20 10.55 -6.63
CA ASP A 99 -5.10 9.12 -6.90
C ASP A 99 -5.28 8.29 -5.62
N VAL A 100 -4.76 8.75 -4.48
CA VAL A 100 -4.99 8.13 -3.16
C VAL A 100 -6.46 8.19 -2.79
N ALA A 101 -7.13 9.33 -2.97
CA ALA A 101 -8.56 9.44 -2.66
C ALA A 101 -9.38 8.44 -3.49
N LEU A 102 -9.10 8.29 -4.78
CA LEU A 102 -9.74 7.28 -5.64
C LEU A 102 -9.41 5.85 -5.20
N ALA A 103 -8.15 5.58 -4.85
CA ALA A 103 -7.71 4.26 -4.40
C ALA A 103 -8.34 3.87 -3.05
N GLN A 104 -8.49 4.81 -2.13
CA GLN A 104 -9.17 4.61 -0.85
C GLN A 104 -10.64 4.25 -1.04
N LEU A 105 -11.37 4.95 -1.91
CA LEU A 105 -12.76 4.61 -2.23
C LEU A 105 -12.89 3.17 -2.76
N ARG A 106 -11.98 2.75 -3.66
CA ARG A 106 -11.96 1.38 -4.18
C ARG A 106 -11.63 0.36 -3.09
N ALA A 107 -10.68 0.67 -2.22
CA ALA A 107 -10.32 -0.20 -1.09
C ALA A 107 -11.49 -0.36 -0.11
N ASP A 108 -12.24 0.70 0.17
CA ASP A 108 -13.45 0.66 1.00
C ASP A 108 -14.56 -0.19 0.34
N ASP A 109 -14.74 -0.09 -0.98
CA ASP A 109 -15.70 -0.92 -1.71
C ASP A 109 -15.31 -2.41 -1.69
N PHE A 110 -14.02 -2.73 -1.90
CA PHE A 110 -13.52 -4.09 -1.78
C PHE A 110 -13.60 -4.63 -0.36
N LYS A 111 -13.36 -3.79 0.65
CA LYS A 111 -13.53 -4.15 2.06
C LYS A 111 -14.98 -4.51 2.38
N ARG A 112 -15.95 -3.70 1.92
CA ARG A 112 -17.38 -4.01 2.07
C ARG A 112 -17.79 -5.28 1.34
N ALA A 113 -17.21 -5.56 0.18
CA ALA A 113 -17.46 -6.80 -0.55
C ALA A 113 -16.90 -8.00 0.23
N LEU A 114 -15.69 -7.89 0.77
CA LEU A 114 -15.07 -8.92 1.60
C LEU A 114 -15.89 -9.21 2.87
N GLU A 115 -16.33 -8.19 3.59
CA GLU A 115 -17.16 -8.34 4.79
C GLU A 115 -18.47 -9.09 4.49
N LYS A 116 -19.10 -8.82 3.33
CA LYS A 116 -20.31 -9.54 2.90
C LYS A 116 -20.04 -11.02 2.61
N GLU A 117 -18.95 -11.34 1.94
CA GLU A 117 -18.56 -12.73 1.66
C GLU A 117 -18.17 -13.47 2.95
N GLU A 118 -17.51 -12.80 3.89
CA GLU A 118 -17.16 -13.39 5.20
C GLU A 118 -18.39 -13.69 6.05
N LEU A 119 -19.38 -12.79 6.07
CA LEU A 119 -20.66 -13.02 6.74
C LEU A 119 -21.42 -14.19 6.09
N GLY A 120 -21.44 -14.26 4.75
CA GLY A 120 -22.05 -15.38 4.04
C GLY A 120 -21.40 -16.73 4.36
N ASP A 121 -20.06 -16.81 4.42
CA ASP A 121 -19.36 -18.05 4.78
C ASP A 121 -19.57 -18.43 6.25
N GLN A 122 -19.69 -17.45 7.16
CA GLN A 122 -20.06 -17.70 8.56
C GLN A 122 -21.47 -18.31 8.68
N GLU A 123 -22.47 -17.72 8.02
CA GLU A 123 -23.84 -18.24 8.03
C GLU A 123 -23.92 -19.68 7.46
N VAL A 124 -23.19 -19.96 6.37
CA VAL A 124 -23.11 -21.31 5.79
C VAL A 124 -22.46 -22.30 6.75
N ARG A 125 -21.37 -21.92 7.44
CA ARG A 125 -20.73 -22.77 8.45
C ARG A 125 -21.64 -23.05 9.64
N GLU A 126 -22.37 -22.05 10.12
CA GLU A 126 -23.34 -22.21 11.21
C GLU A 126 -24.47 -23.17 10.80
N MET A 127 -25.05 -23.00 9.61
CA MET A 127 -26.04 -23.93 9.07
C MET A 127 -25.49 -25.37 8.93
N GLN A 128 -24.23 -25.53 8.47
CA GLN A 128 -23.60 -26.84 8.39
C GLN A 128 -23.35 -27.48 9.77
N MET A 129 -22.96 -26.71 10.78
CA MET A 129 -22.81 -27.22 12.14
C MET A 129 -24.16 -27.68 12.71
N GLN A 130 -25.21 -26.90 12.53
CA GLN A 130 -26.56 -27.24 12.99
C GLN A 130 -27.09 -28.51 12.30
N SER A 131 -26.89 -28.64 10.98
CA SER A 131 -27.25 -29.83 10.21
C SER A 131 -26.49 -31.10 10.64
N ARG A 132 -25.19 -30.98 10.93
CA ARG A 132 -24.38 -32.11 11.43
C ARG A 132 -24.79 -32.53 12.83
N THR A 133 -25.24 -31.62 13.68
CA THR A 133 -25.74 -31.97 15.02
C THR A 133 -27.09 -32.69 15.00
N SER A 134 -27.96 -32.45 14.01
CA SER A 134 -29.25 -33.14 13.90
C SER A 134 -29.17 -34.57 13.34
N ILE A 135 -28.10 -34.92 12.61
CA ILE A 135 -27.91 -36.26 12.03
C ILE A 135 -27.26 -37.25 13.04
N VAL A 136 -26.74 -36.77 14.18
CA VAL A 136 -26.26 -37.63 15.27
C VAL A 136 -27.44 -38.03 16.17
N LEU A 137 -28.49 -38.64 15.59
CA LEU A 137 -29.47 -39.41 16.35
C LEU A 137 -28.84 -40.75 16.74
N THR A 138 -28.13 -40.65 17.87
CA THR A 138 -27.78 -41.68 18.85
C THR A 138 -27.56 -43.12 18.33
N PRO A 139 -26.30 -43.61 18.29
CA PRO A 139 -26.01 -45.04 18.09
C PRO A 139 -26.73 -45.95 19.10
N ALA A 140 -27.18 -45.38 20.23
CA ALA A 140 -28.01 -46.06 21.23
C ALA A 140 -29.40 -46.46 20.70
N LEU A 141 -30.04 -45.62 19.86
CA LEU A 141 -31.35 -45.93 19.28
C LEU A 141 -31.24 -47.07 18.27
N PHE A 142 -30.20 -47.02 17.41
CA PHE A 142 -29.90 -48.08 16.45
C PHE A 142 -29.62 -49.41 17.15
N LYS A 143 -28.78 -49.42 18.18
CA LYS A 143 -28.49 -50.63 18.97
C LYS A 143 -29.73 -51.20 19.64
N GLN A 144 -30.66 -50.35 20.08
CA GLN A 144 -31.90 -50.79 20.72
C GLN A 144 -32.89 -51.40 19.71
N ILE A 145 -32.90 -50.90 18.47
CA ILE A 145 -33.70 -51.45 17.37
C ILE A 145 -33.13 -52.79 16.91
N GLU A 146 -31.81 -52.89 16.75
CA GLU A 146 -31.11 -54.12 16.37
C GLU A 146 -31.37 -55.25 17.38
N GLN A 147 -31.28 -54.96 18.69
CA GLN A 147 -31.59 -55.92 19.75
C GLN A 147 -33.05 -56.41 19.73
N ARG A 148 -34.01 -55.52 19.42
CA ARG A 148 -35.42 -55.91 19.30
C ARG A 148 -35.66 -56.79 18.07
N HIS A 149 -34.96 -56.50 16.99
CA HIS A 149 -35.03 -57.27 15.76
C HIS A 149 -34.49 -58.69 15.95
N GLU A 150 -33.35 -58.85 16.62
CA GLU A 150 -32.80 -60.16 16.98
C GLU A 150 -33.76 -60.94 17.90
N MET A 151 -34.40 -60.27 18.87
CA MET A 151 -35.40 -60.91 19.72
C MET A 151 -36.61 -61.41 18.91
N ILE A 152 -37.12 -60.61 17.96
CA ILE A 152 -38.26 -61.01 17.11
C ILE A 152 -37.88 -62.24 16.26
N GLN A 153 -36.68 -62.29 15.69
CA GLN A 153 -36.22 -63.45 14.90
C GLN A 153 -36.02 -64.71 15.76
N SER A 154 -35.55 -64.58 16.99
CA SER A 154 -35.44 -65.74 17.89
C SER A 154 -36.81 -66.27 18.31
N LEU A 155 -37.78 -65.37 18.51
CA LEU A 155 -39.15 -65.74 18.86
C LEU A 155 -39.87 -66.44 17.70
N SER A 156 -39.66 -65.99 16.45
CA SER A 156 -40.25 -66.65 15.27
C SER A 156 -39.71 -68.07 15.08
N ARG A 157 -38.40 -68.28 15.19
CA ARG A 157 -37.78 -69.62 15.13
C ARG A 157 -38.26 -70.53 16.26
N ALA A 158 -38.45 -69.99 17.47
CA ALA A 158 -38.99 -70.76 18.59
C ALA A 158 -40.45 -71.18 18.35
N LEU A 159 -41.25 -70.32 17.73
CA LEU A 159 -42.62 -70.63 17.35
C LEU A 159 -42.68 -71.73 16.28
N ASP A 160 -41.82 -71.67 15.25
CA ASP A 160 -41.74 -72.71 14.22
C ASP A 160 -41.37 -74.07 14.80
N ASN A 161 -40.36 -74.11 15.68
CA ASN A 161 -39.94 -75.34 16.35
C ASN A 161 -41.08 -75.90 17.22
N ALA A 162 -41.78 -75.05 17.99
CA ALA A 162 -42.90 -75.48 18.82
C ALA A 162 -44.07 -76.04 17.99
N MET A 163 -44.34 -75.45 16.83
CA MET A 163 -45.36 -75.95 15.90
C MET A 163 -44.96 -77.28 15.26
N GLU A 164 -43.66 -77.49 15.00
CA GLU A 164 -43.14 -78.76 14.50
C GLU A 164 -43.17 -79.86 15.58
N GLU A 165 -42.89 -79.52 16.83
CA GLU A 165 -43.06 -80.43 17.97
C GLU A 165 -44.54 -80.80 18.19
N LEU A 166 -45.46 -79.83 18.10
CA LEU A 166 -46.91 -80.08 18.18
C LEU A 166 -47.37 -81.01 17.04
N ARG A 167 -46.85 -80.86 15.82
CA ARG A 167 -47.10 -81.81 14.71
C ARG A 167 -46.63 -83.21 15.03
N ALA A 168 -45.44 -83.35 15.62
CA ALA A 168 -44.87 -84.64 15.98
C ALA A 168 -45.70 -85.32 17.08
N VAL A 169 -46.05 -84.58 18.14
CA VAL A 169 -46.90 -85.07 19.24
C VAL A 169 -48.28 -85.48 18.74
N ALA A 170 -48.88 -84.69 17.85
CA ALA A 170 -50.18 -85.02 17.29
C ALA A 170 -50.17 -86.29 16.42
N ARG A 171 -49.13 -86.52 15.60
CA ARG A 171 -48.97 -87.80 14.87
C ARG A 171 -48.77 -88.99 15.80
N ILE A 172 -48.06 -88.81 16.91
CA ILE A 172 -47.86 -89.85 17.92
C ILE A 172 -49.20 -90.17 18.63
N ALA A 173 -49.99 -89.14 18.96
CA ALA A 173 -51.32 -89.31 19.56
C ALA A 173 -52.30 -90.03 18.62
N GLU A 174 -52.27 -89.73 17.32
CA GLU A 174 -53.07 -90.40 16.29
C GLU A 174 -52.73 -91.91 16.17
N GLY A 175 -51.47 -92.28 16.43
CA GLY A 175 -50.98 -93.66 16.42
C GLY A 175 -51.08 -94.42 17.76
N ALA A 176 -51.54 -93.79 18.85
CA ALA A 176 -51.60 -94.42 20.17
C ALA A 176 -52.80 -95.38 20.30
N GLU A 177 -52.61 -96.55 20.93
CA GLU A 177 -53.68 -97.56 21.11
C GLU A 177 -54.52 -97.39 22.39
N SER A 178 -54.16 -96.45 23.29
CA SER A 178 -54.94 -96.13 24.49
C SER A 178 -56.24 -95.41 24.14
N LYS A 179 -57.36 -95.83 24.73
CA LYS A 179 -58.67 -95.18 24.56
C LYS A 179 -58.69 -93.77 25.15
N GLU A 180 -58.07 -93.56 26.31
CA GLU A 180 -58.07 -92.24 26.97
C GLU A 180 -57.28 -91.20 26.16
N ALA A 181 -56.20 -91.61 25.47
CA ALA A 181 -55.41 -90.72 24.64
C ALA A 181 -56.14 -90.27 23.36
N LYS A 182 -56.94 -91.16 22.76
CA LYS A 182 -57.75 -90.84 21.57
C LYS A 182 -58.88 -89.86 21.89
N GLU A 183 -59.61 -90.10 22.98
CA GLU A 183 -60.69 -89.21 23.42
C GLU A 183 -60.15 -87.80 23.76
N ALA A 184 -59.00 -87.70 24.43
CA ALA A 184 -58.37 -86.42 24.73
C ALA A 184 -57.89 -85.67 23.47
N PHE A 185 -57.40 -86.40 22.45
CA PHE A 185 -56.97 -85.83 21.18
C PHE A 185 -58.16 -85.33 20.34
N GLU A 186 -59.25 -86.09 20.32
CA GLU A 186 -60.51 -85.71 19.68
C GLU A 186 -61.13 -84.45 20.28
N VAL A 187 -61.07 -84.28 21.61
CA VAL A 187 -61.49 -83.06 22.31
C VAL A 187 -60.60 -81.87 21.96
N TRP A 188 -59.28 -82.07 21.83
CA TRP A 188 -58.33 -81.01 21.49
C TRP A 188 -58.49 -80.49 20.05
N LEU A 189 -58.78 -81.37 19.10
CA LEU A 189 -59.11 -80.98 17.72
C LEU A 189 -60.34 -80.05 17.68
N GLY A 190 -61.31 -80.29 18.56
CA GLY A 190 -62.55 -79.53 18.63
C GLY A 190 -63.41 -79.67 17.36
N GLU A 191 -64.54 -78.98 17.35
CA GLU A 191 -65.51 -79.00 16.24
C GLU A 191 -65.62 -77.60 15.60
N THR A 192 -65.88 -77.56 14.30
CA THR A 192 -66.24 -76.32 13.59
C THR A 192 -67.63 -75.84 14.00
N GLU A 193 -67.99 -74.58 13.70
CA GLU A 193 -69.35 -74.06 13.93
C GLU A 193 -70.46 -74.86 13.20
N GLU A 194 -70.08 -75.71 12.23
CA GLU A 194 -70.95 -76.61 11.48
C GLU A 194 -70.96 -78.06 12.01
N GLY A 195 -70.31 -78.33 13.15
CA GLY A 195 -70.32 -79.63 13.82
C GLY A 195 -69.43 -80.70 13.16
N VAL A 196 -68.43 -80.29 12.37
CA VAL A 196 -67.45 -81.21 11.76
C VAL A 196 -66.16 -81.17 12.56
N GLN A 197 -65.64 -82.34 12.92
CA GLN A 197 -64.40 -82.46 13.70
C GLN A 197 -63.21 -81.96 12.86
N HIS A 198 -62.40 -81.05 13.41
CA HIS A 198 -61.25 -80.53 12.67
C HIS A 198 -60.26 -81.68 12.38
N THR A 199 -59.75 -81.76 11.16
CA THR A 199 -58.59 -82.60 10.87
C THR A 199 -57.35 -81.96 11.49
N LEU A 200 -56.32 -82.78 11.81
CA LEU A 200 -55.08 -82.27 12.39
C LEU A 200 -54.45 -81.14 11.55
N GLY A 201 -54.51 -81.25 10.23
CA GLY A 201 -54.03 -80.20 9.32
C GLY A 201 -54.82 -78.91 9.49
N ASN A 202 -56.16 -78.99 9.44
CA ASN A 202 -57.03 -77.81 9.54
C ASN A 202 -56.90 -77.12 10.90
N LYS A 203 -56.85 -77.88 12.01
CA LYS A 203 -56.71 -77.28 13.35
C LYS A 203 -55.37 -76.56 13.52
N LEU A 204 -54.32 -77.12 12.93
CA LEU A 204 -52.99 -76.55 13.01
C LEU A 204 -52.82 -75.34 12.08
N ASP A 205 -53.52 -75.32 10.95
CA ASP A 205 -53.61 -74.16 10.06
C ASP A 205 -54.45 -73.03 10.70
N ASP A 206 -55.53 -73.34 11.43
CA ASP A 206 -56.28 -72.34 12.21
C ASP A 206 -55.42 -71.68 13.31
N ILE A 207 -54.55 -72.47 13.97
CA ILE A 207 -53.57 -71.94 14.95
C ILE A 207 -52.51 -71.09 14.24
N ARG A 208 -52.16 -71.44 13.00
CA ARG A 208 -51.18 -70.71 12.17
C ARG A 208 -51.74 -69.40 11.64
N ASP A 209 -53.03 -69.32 11.31
CA ASP A 209 -53.67 -68.11 10.79
C ASP A 209 -53.71 -66.95 11.80
N TRP A 210 -53.53 -67.24 13.11
CA TRP A 210 -53.36 -66.22 14.14
C TRP A 210 -51.91 -65.69 14.26
N ALA A 211 -50.96 -66.29 13.53
CA ALA A 211 -49.56 -65.87 13.46
C ALA A 211 -49.21 -65.35 12.06
N PRO A 212 -48.43 -64.26 11.92
CA PRO A 212 -47.99 -63.81 10.61
C PRO A 212 -47.11 -64.88 9.94
N PRO A 213 -47.21 -65.07 8.60
CA PRO A 213 -46.36 -66.02 7.90
C PRO A 213 -44.89 -65.61 8.00
N THR A 214 -44.02 -66.59 8.23
CA THR A 214 -42.59 -66.36 8.48
C THR A 214 -41.87 -65.68 7.32
N SER A 215 -42.34 -65.89 6.09
CA SER A 215 -41.86 -65.19 4.89
C SER A 215 -42.09 -63.69 4.94
N ASP A 216 -43.21 -63.24 5.51
CA ASP A 216 -43.55 -61.82 5.57
C ASP A 216 -42.75 -61.14 6.70
N ILE A 217 -42.50 -61.86 7.80
CA ILE A 217 -41.59 -61.41 8.86
C ILE A 217 -40.16 -61.33 8.31
N GLU A 218 -39.70 -62.34 7.56
CA GLU A 218 -38.38 -62.33 6.91
C GLU A 218 -38.23 -61.19 5.90
N ALA A 219 -39.27 -60.92 5.10
CA ALA A 219 -39.31 -59.79 4.17
C ALA A 219 -39.26 -58.44 4.91
N MET A 220 -39.99 -58.29 6.02
CA MET A 220 -39.93 -57.07 6.86
C MET A 220 -38.60 -56.94 7.62
N THR A 221 -37.89 -58.05 7.87
CA THR A 221 -36.59 -58.02 8.54
C THR A 221 -35.40 -57.83 7.59
N SER A 222 -35.57 -58.13 6.30
CA SER A 222 -34.51 -58.02 5.29
C SER A 222 -34.45 -56.66 4.59
N THR A 223 -35.47 -55.81 4.76
CA THR A 223 -35.41 -54.40 4.35
C THR A 223 -34.47 -53.63 5.26
N ASP A 224 -33.47 -52.98 4.66
CA ASP A 224 -32.44 -52.24 5.39
C ASP A 224 -33.08 -51.05 6.15
N ILE A 225 -32.69 -50.84 7.40
CA ILE A 225 -33.33 -49.87 8.31
C ILE A 225 -33.28 -48.45 7.73
N LEU A 226 -32.26 -48.14 6.93
CA LEU A 226 -32.07 -46.88 6.21
C LEU A 226 -33.13 -46.67 5.12
N GLU A 227 -33.59 -47.73 4.45
CA GLU A 227 -34.61 -47.68 3.40
C GLU A 227 -36.02 -47.41 3.97
N MET A 228 -36.28 -47.84 5.20
CA MET A 228 -37.53 -47.54 5.90
C MET A 228 -37.62 -46.10 6.42
N LEU A 229 -36.47 -45.47 6.73
CA LEU A 229 -36.40 -44.08 7.22
C LEU A 229 -36.62 -43.06 6.11
N ASP A 230 -36.26 -43.39 4.87
CA ASP A 230 -36.59 -42.57 3.69
C ASP A 230 -38.06 -42.74 3.23
N GLY A 231 -38.79 -43.70 3.81
CA GLY A 231 -40.08 -44.18 3.31
C GLY A 231 -41.36 -43.70 4.00
N LYS A 232 -41.33 -42.86 5.05
CA LYS A 232 -42.58 -42.31 5.63
C LYS A 232 -42.50 -40.85 6.08
N PRO A 233 -43.48 -39.99 5.67
CA PRO A 233 -43.66 -38.67 6.23
C PRO A 233 -44.32 -38.81 7.61
N GLY A 234 -43.64 -38.32 8.65
CA GLY A 234 -44.20 -38.21 9.99
C GLY A 234 -44.54 -36.75 10.29
N ASP A 235 -45.83 -36.46 10.39
CA ASP A 235 -46.37 -35.19 10.87
C ASP A 235 -45.76 -34.81 12.23
N ALA A 236 -44.93 -33.77 12.23
CA ALA A 236 -44.68 -32.92 13.40
C ALA A 236 -45.43 -31.60 13.19
N VAL A 237 -46.59 -31.49 13.84
CA VAL A 237 -47.30 -30.21 14.01
C VAL A 237 -46.50 -29.34 14.97
N THR A 238 -45.68 -28.46 14.41
CA THR A 238 -45.67 -26.98 14.53
C THR A 238 -44.24 -26.45 14.36
N GLN A 239 -43.85 -26.19 13.11
CA GLN A 239 -42.93 -25.11 12.79
C GLN A 239 -43.18 -24.68 11.34
N GLU A 240 -43.39 -23.38 11.15
CA GLU A 240 -43.79 -22.77 9.89
C GLU A 240 -42.89 -23.19 8.73
N THR A 241 -43.45 -24.00 7.85
CA THR A 241 -42.88 -24.36 6.55
C THR A 241 -43.03 -23.18 5.59
N LYS A 242 -41.92 -22.52 5.24
CA LYS A 242 -41.86 -21.80 3.96
C LYS A 242 -41.66 -22.84 2.84
N HIS A 243 -42.81 -23.32 2.37
CA HIS A 243 -43.10 -24.17 1.22
C HIS A 243 -41.99 -24.36 0.17
N GLY A 244 -41.47 -25.59 0.08
CA GLY A 244 -40.79 -26.14 -1.09
C GLY A 244 -41.76 -26.53 -2.22
N LEU A 245 -42.64 -25.60 -2.62
CA LEU A 245 -43.68 -25.83 -3.65
C LEU A 245 -43.47 -24.98 -4.92
N TRP A 246 -42.24 -24.49 -5.15
CA TRP A 246 -41.93 -23.59 -6.27
C TRP A 246 -40.82 -24.09 -7.20
N HIS A 247 -40.63 -25.40 -7.32
CA HIS A 247 -39.95 -25.96 -8.48
C HIS A 247 -41.00 -26.26 -9.55
N ILE A 248 -41.51 -25.20 -10.19
CA ILE A 248 -42.49 -25.28 -11.29
C ILE A 248 -42.06 -26.27 -12.41
N PRO A 249 -40.77 -26.43 -12.77
CA PRO A 249 -40.35 -27.42 -13.78
C PRO A 249 -40.75 -28.87 -13.48
N SER A 250 -40.83 -29.24 -12.20
CA SER A 250 -41.15 -30.61 -11.76
C SER A 250 -42.61 -30.99 -11.93
N TYR A 251 -43.47 -30.03 -12.28
CA TYR A 251 -44.92 -30.24 -12.47
C TYR A 251 -45.37 -30.04 -13.92
N LEU A 252 -44.45 -29.71 -14.85
CA LEU A 252 -44.77 -29.56 -16.26
C LEU A 252 -44.53 -30.87 -17.04
N PRO A 253 -45.42 -31.24 -17.98
CA PRO A 253 -45.16 -32.34 -18.92
C PRO A 253 -43.83 -32.14 -19.66
N GLU A 254 -43.06 -33.21 -19.87
CA GLU A 254 -41.68 -33.18 -20.42
C GLU A 254 -41.55 -32.36 -21.73
N LYS A 255 -42.62 -32.26 -22.52
CA LYS A 255 -42.65 -31.48 -23.77
C LYS A 255 -42.70 -29.95 -23.58
N LEU A 256 -43.03 -29.47 -22.38
CA LEU A 256 -43.19 -28.04 -22.07
C LEU A 256 -42.03 -27.47 -21.23
N VAL A 257 -41.19 -28.34 -20.66
CA VAL A 257 -39.96 -27.96 -19.92
C VAL A 257 -39.01 -27.08 -20.74
N PRO A 258 -38.66 -27.41 -22.01
CA PRO A 258 -37.73 -26.56 -22.78
C PRO A 258 -38.32 -25.19 -23.14
N VAL A 259 -39.64 -25.07 -23.23
CA VAL A 259 -40.33 -23.80 -23.50
C VAL A 259 -40.35 -22.92 -22.25
N TYR A 260 -40.59 -23.52 -21.08
CA TYR A 260 -40.56 -22.85 -19.78
C TYR A 260 -39.16 -22.28 -19.47
N GLU A 261 -38.11 -23.06 -19.73
CA GLU A 261 -36.72 -22.63 -19.53
C GLU A 261 -36.32 -21.46 -20.45
N GLN A 262 -36.79 -21.46 -21.70
CA GLN A 262 -36.53 -20.35 -22.63
C GLN A 262 -37.24 -19.05 -22.22
N VAL A 263 -38.49 -19.14 -21.75
CA VAL A 263 -39.27 -17.97 -21.32
C VAL A 263 -38.68 -17.36 -20.05
N ILE A 264 -38.28 -18.19 -19.07
CA ILE A 264 -37.65 -17.68 -17.84
C ILE A 264 -36.27 -17.08 -18.12
N SER A 265 -35.47 -17.71 -18.97
CA SER A 265 -34.17 -17.16 -19.37
C SER A 265 -34.33 -15.79 -20.05
N TRP A 266 -35.33 -15.64 -20.92
CA TRP A 266 -35.67 -14.36 -21.54
C TRP A 266 -36.17 -13.31 -20.53
N VAL A 267 -37.06 -13.66 -19.61
CA VAL A 267 -37.57 -12.76 -18.56
C VAL A 267 -36.46 -12.34 -17.59
N LEU A 268 -35.57 -13.25 -17.20
CA LEU A 268 -34.41 -12.95 -16.36
C LEU A 268 -33.42 -12.05 -17.09
N HIS A 269 -33.14 -12.29 -18.38
CA HIS A 269 -32.30 -11.41 -19.20
C HIS A 269 -32.94 -10.03 -19.41
N ALA A 270 -34.27 -9.96 -19.53
CA ALA A 270 -34.99 -8.70 -19.56
C ALA A 270 -34.84 -7.96 -18.22
N LEU A 271 -35.08 -8.62 -17.09
CA LEU A 271 -35.02 -8.05 -15.74
C LEU A 271 -33.60 -7.58 -15.33
N VAL A 272 -32.55 -8.29 -15.77
CA VAL A 272 -31.15 -7.88 -15.62
C VAL A 272 -30.82 -6.64 -16.47
N ARG A 273 -31.46 -6.49 -17.65
CA ARG A 273 -31.26 -5.33 -18.54
C ARG A 273 -31.97 -4.06 -18.06
N ILE A 274 -32.95 -4.18 -17.17
CA ILE A 274 -33.65 -3.07 -16.50
C ILE A 274 -33.14 -2.81 -15.07
N ASP A 275 -32.02 -3.43 -14.66
CA ASP A 275 -31.28 -3.16 -13.41
C ASP A 275 -32.07 -3.39 -12.10
N VAL A 276 -33.06 -4.31 -12.13
CA VAL A 276 -33.93 -4.64 -10.98
C VAL A 276 -33.41 -5.83 -10.16
N LEU A 277 -32.56 -6.70 -10.72
CA LEU A 277 -32.01 -7.87 -10.05
C LEU A 277 -30.53 -8.08 -10.42
N SER A 278 -29.66 -8.22 -9.41
CA SER A 278 -28.28 -8.69 -9.59
C SER A 278 -28.25 -10.23 -9.63
N PRO A 279 -27.45 -10.85 -10.51
CA PRO A 279 -27.41 -12.31 -10.65
C PRO A 279 -26.69 -12.94 -9.45
N VAL A 280 -27.44 -13.63 -8.60
CA VAL A 280 -26.88 -14.54 -7.58
C VAL A 280 -26.60 -15.87 -8.26
N GLN A 281 -25.33 -16.09 -8.65
CA GLN A 281 -24.88 -17.44 -8.97
C GLN A 281 -24.52 -18.16 -7.67
N VAL A 282 -25.42 -19.04 -7.21
CA VAL A 282 -25.06 -20.04 -6.21
C VAL A 282 -24.26 -21.12 -6.93
N HIS A 283 -22.93 -21.05 -6.82
CA HIS A 283 -22.04 -22.13 -7.19
C HIS A 283 -21.41 -22.69 -5.92
N GLY A 284 -21.69 -23.98 -5.67
CA GLY A 284 -20.97 -24.79 -4.72
C GLY A 284 -19.49 -24.86 -5.10
N LYS A 285 -18.68 -24.05 -4.41
CA LYS A 285 -17.25 -24.23 -4.08
C LYS A 285 -16.88 -23.11 -3.11
N ALA A 286 -17.14 -23.33 -1.82
CA ALA A 286 -16.93 -22.40 -0.71
C ALA A 286 -15.46 -22.06 -0.40
N THR A 287 -14.60 -21.96 -1.42
CA THR A 287 -13.19 -21.57 -1.26
C THR A 287 -12.67 -20.63 -2.34
N LYS A 288 -13.35 -20.48 -3.49
CA LYS A 288 -12.84 -19.60 -4.57
C LYS A 288 -13.33 -18.15 -4.51
N GLY A 289 -14.45 -17.88 -3.84
CA GLY A 289 -15.00 -16.51 -3.73
C GLY A 289 -14.28 -15.68 -2.68
N LEU A 290 -14.18 -16.20 -1.45
CA LEU A 290 -13.57 -15.49 -0.32
C LEU A 290 -12.08 -15.20 -0.53
N ASP A 291 -11.31 -16.18 -1.01
CA ASP A 291 -9.88 -15.99 -1.28
C ASP A 291 -9.64 -14.96 -2.39
N ALA A 292 -10.52 -14.90 -3.40
CA ALA A 292 -10.45 -13.90 -4.45
C ALA A 292 -10.84 -12.50 -3.94
N ALA A 293 -11.85 -12.40 -3.08
CA ALA A 293 -12.24 -11.13 -2.44
C ALA A 293 -11.14 -10.60 -1.51
N ARG A 294 -10.49 -11.48 -0.73
CA ARG A 294 -9.32 -11.13 0.09
C ARG A 294 -8.15 -10.65 -0.76
N ALA A 295 -7.79 -11.39 -1.81
CA ALA A 295 -6.72 -10.99 -2.71
C ALA A 295 -6.98 -9.61 -3.34
N ALA A 296 -8.22 -9.32 -3.77
CA ALA A 296 -8.59 -8.03 -4.33
C ALA A 296 -8.52 -6.89 -3.30
N HIS A 297 -8.97 -7.13 -2.07
CA HIS A 297 -8.83 -6.17 -0.97
C HIS A 297 -7.35 -5.89 -0.67
N ASP A 298 -6.53 -6.92 -0.50
CA ASP A 298 -5.12 -6.79 -0.16
C ASP A 298 -4.33 -6.08 -1.26
N GLU A 299 -4.63 -6.35 -2.53
CA GLU A 299 -4.05 -5.64 -3.67
C GLU A 299 -4.42 -4.14 -3.63
N SER A 300 -5.69 -3.82 -3.35
CA SER A 300 -6.15 -2.43 -3.26
C SER A 300 -5.53 -1.68 -2.07
N ALA A 301 -5.38 -2.35 -0.92
CA ALA A 301 -4.76 -1.80 0.28
C ALA A 301 -3.25 -1.56 0.06
N ALA A 302 -2.55 -2.50 -0.56
CA ALA A 302 -1.14 -2.35 -0.91
C ALA A 302 -0.92 -1.16 -1.87
N LYS A 303 -1.85 -0.92 -2.80
CA LYS A 303 -1.78 0.25 -3.68
C LYS A 303 -1.96 1.58 -2.93
N VAL A 304 -2.85 1.63 -1.94
CA VAL A 304 -3.01 2.81 -1.08
C VAL A 304 -1.73 3.07 -0.27
N GLU A 305 -1.12 2.01 0.28
CA GLU A 305 0.14 2.12 1.01
C GLU A 305 1.28 2.62 0.12
N ASP A 306 1.44 2.07 -1.09
CA ASP A 306 2.44 2.51 -2.06
C ASP A 306 2.29 4.00 -2.41
N LEU A 307 1.05 4.44 -2.72
CA LEU A 307 0.78 5.84 -3.02
C LEU A 307 1.05 6.75 -1.81
N ASN A 308 0.72 6.32 -0.59
CA ASN A 308 1.05 7.06 0.64
C ASN A 308 2.56 7.17 0.86
N ASN A 309 3.32 6.12 0.57
CA ASN A 309 4.78 6.15 0.62
C ASN A 309 5.37 7.12 -0.42
N GLN A 310 4.79 7.16 -1.63
CA GLN A 310 5.17 8.15 -2.65
C GLN A 310 4.83 9.59 -2.21
N ILE A 311 3.67 9.80 -1.58
CA ILE A 311 3.30 11.09 -0.98
C ILE A 311 4.29 11.49 0.10
N ALA A 312 4.64 10.60 1.03
CA ALA A 312 5.59 10.87 2.09
C ALA A 312 6.98 11.23 1.52
N SER A 313 7.43 10.51 0.48
CA SER A 313 8.66 10.81 -0.24
C SER A 313 8.62 12.21 -0.86
N HIS A 314 7.56 12.57 -1.59
CA HIS A 314 7.42 13.90 -2.18
C HIS A 314 7.23 15.02 -1.15
N GLN A 315 6.54 14.77 -0.04
CA GLN A 315 6.41 15.71 1.07
C GLN A 315 7.77 15.96 1.73
N SER A 316 8.58 14.92 1.94
CA SER A 316 9.93 15.08 2.49
C SER A 316 10.86 15.81 1.52
N ALA A 317 10.73 15.60 0.21
CA ALA A 317 11.46 16.37 -0.80
C ALA A 317 11.06 17.87 -0.84
N LEU A 318 9.81 18.18 -0.49
CA LEU A 318 9.28 19.55 -0.37
C LEU A 318 9.57 20.22 0.98
N LYS A 319 10.00 19.48 2.01
CA LYS A 319 10.42 20.08 3.27
C LYS A 319 11.68 20.90 3.02
N GLU A 320 11.51 22.22 3.00
CA GLU A 320 12.61 23.16 2.84
C GLU A 320 13.38 23.24 4.15
N ASN A 321 14.69 23.02 4.05
CA ASN A 321 15.63 23.26 5.13
C ASN A 321 16.41 24.53 4.77
N PRO A 322 15.98 25.72 5.21
CA PRO A 322 16.67 26.98 4.90
C PRO A 322 18.13 26.93 5.37
N ASP A 323 18.38 26.28 6.50
CA ASP A 323 19.72 26.06 7.08
C ASP A 323 20.65 25.20 6.22
N LYS A 324 20.11 24.48 5.22
CA LYS A 324 20.89 23.62 4.31
C LYS A 324 20.92 24.15 2.88
N HIS A 325 19.84 24.77 2.42
CA HIS A 325 19.67 25.13 1.02
C HIS A 325 19.89 26.61 0.71
N GLY A 326 20.05 27.45 1.73
CA GLY A 326 20.17 28.90 1.57
C GLY A 326 18.81 29.61 1.56
N ARG A 327 18.84 30.94 1.56
CA ARG A 327 17.64 31.79 1.61
C ARG A 327 16.70 31.56 0.42
N ASP A 328 17.28 31.41 -0.78
CA ASP A 328 16.55 31.29 -2.04
C ASP A 328 16.59 29.83 -2.58
N ASN A 329 17.01 28.87 -1.76
CA ASN A 329 17.32 27.50 -2.15
C ASN A 329 18.44 27.37 -3.21
N GLU A 330 19.35 28.32 -3.30
CA GLU A 330 20.45 28.35 -4.27
C GLU A 330 21.39 27.13 -4.16
N PHE A 331 21.58 26.59 -2.95
CA PHE A 331 22.42 25.42 -2.72
C PHE A 331 21.66 24.11 -2.98
N LYS A 332 20.35 24.14 -3.22
CA LYS A 332 19.58 22.93 -3.55
C LYS A 332 20.06 22.30 -4.85
N ALA A 333 20.36 23.12 -5.85
CA ALA A 333 20.89 22.65 -7.13
C ALA A 333 22.30 22.05 -7.02
N LEU A 334 23.02 22.38 -5.94
CA LEU A 334 24.35 21.87 -5.63
C LEU A 334 24.33 20.68 -4.66
N ASP A 335 23.20 20.35 -4.03
CA ASP A 335 23.11 19.26 -3.05
C ASP A 335 23.56 17.93 -3.70
N GLY A 336 24.62 17.33 -3.16
CA GLY A 336 25.23 16.10 -3.69
C GLY A 336 26.24 16.31 -4.83
N THR A 337 26.45 17.53 -5.32
CA THR A 337 27.55 17.83 -6.24
C THR A 337 28.86 17.94 -5.46
N CYS A 338 29.90 17.27 -5.97
CA CYS A 338 31.20 17.19 -5.31
C CYS A 338 32.28 17.85 -6.16
N MET A 339 33.18 18.58 -5.50
CA MET A 339 34.38 19.18 -6.09
C MET A 339 35.61 18.49 -5.53
N THR A 340 36.63 18.27 -6.36
CA THR A 340 37.88 17.63 -5.94
C THR A 340 39.09 18.51 -6.19
N LYS A 341 40.09 18.40 -5.32
CA LYS A 341 41.39 19.06 -5.47
C LYS A 341 42.50 18.14 -5.01
N ASP A 342 43.45 17.89 -5.90
CA ASP A 342 44.67 17.17 -5.57
C ASP A 342 45.71 18.10 -4.93
N MET A 343 46.23 17.70 -3.78
CA MET A 343 47.27 18.39 -3.01
C MET A 343 48.53 17.52 -2.85
N GLY A 344 48.76 16.59 -3.77
CA GLY A 344 49.97 15.78 -3.87
C GLY A 344 49.83 14.42 -3.20
N SER A 345 49.92 14.35 -1.87
CA SER A 345 49.75 13.07 -1.15
C SER A 345 48.28 12.69 -0.94
N TYR A 346 47.38 13.67 -0.97
CA TYR A 346 45.95 13.47 -0.77
C TYR A 346 45.12 14.28 -1.76
N THR A 347 44.05 13.65 -2.26
CA THR A 347 42.98 14.31 -2.98
C THR A 347 41.84 14.62 -2.02
N TYR A 348 41.46 15.89 -1.92
CA TYR A 348 40.33 16.34 -1.10
C TYR A 348 39.07 16.43 -1.95
N GLU A 349 37.97 15.91 -1.44
CA GLU A 349 36.64 15.94 -2.06
C GLU A 349 35.68 16.67 -1.11
N LEU A 350 34.98 17.68 -1.63
CA LEU A 350 33.98 18.45 -0.90
C LEU A 350 32.64 18.32 -1.62
N CYS A 351 31.65 17.68 -0.97
CA CYS A 351 30.29 17.62 -1.48
C CYS A 351 29.39 18.63 -0.77
N PHE A 352 28.72 19.49 -1.54
CA PHE A 352 27.76 20.44 -0.99
C PHE A 352 26.57 19.72 -0.35
N GLY A 353 26.17 20.13 0.86
CA GLY A 353 25.08 19.50 1.61
C GLY A 353 25.29 18.04 2.04
N GLY A 354 26.48 17.48 1.76
CA GLY A 354 26.85 16.10 2.03
C GLY A 354 28.01 16.00 3.01
N LYS A 355 29.07 15.30 2.60
CA LYS A 355 30.29 15.09 3.40
C LYS A 355 31.54 15.60 2.67
N SER A 356 32.57 15.91 3.44
CA SER A 356 33.92 16.17 2.94
C SER A 356 34.80 14.95 3.21
N THR A 357 35.62 14.55 2.25
CA THR A 357 36.50 13.39 2.38
C THR A 357 37.92 13.71 1.91
N GLN A 358 38.89 13.05 2.54
CA GLN A 358 40.29 13.04 2.12
C GLN A 358 40.61 11.65 1.59
N ILE A 359 41.17 11.58 0.39
CA ILE A 359 41.49 10.34 -0.31
C ILE A 359 43.01 10.25 -0.41
N SER A 360 43.61 9.20 0.15
CA SER A 360 45.05 8.94 -0.01
C SER A 360 45.35 8.57 -1.46
N ASN A 361 46.28 9.29 -2.11
CA ASN A 361 46.65 8.99 -3.49
C ASN A 361 47.47 7.70 -3.60
N ASN A 362 48.10 7.25 -2.50
CA ASN A 362 48.90 6.03 -2.48
C ASN A 362 48.04 4.76 -2.35
N ASP A 363 47.07 4.76 -1.42
CA ASP A 363 46.32 3.56 -1.03
C ASP A 363 44.83 3.63 -1.41
N GLY A 364 44.35 4.77 -1.90
CA GLY A 364 42.93 5.01 -2.21
C GLY A 364 42.00 5.05 -0.98
N TYR A 365 42.55 4.94 0.23
CA TYR A 365 41.77 4.98 1.47
C TYR A 365 41.11 6.35 1.66
N ARG A 366 39.83 6.34 2.06
CA ARG A 366 39.01 7.55 2.25
C ARG A 366 38.82 7.83 3.74
N PHE A 367 39.29 8.99 4.18
CA PHE A 367 39.04 9.54 5.52
C PHE A 367 37.85 10.49 5.47
N ASP A 368 36.90 10.32 6.39
CA ASP A 368 35.76 11.23 6.54
C ASP A 368 36.20 12.47 7.33
N LEU A 369 36.11 13.65 6.70
CA LEU A 369 36.50 14.93 7.30
C LEU A 369 35.32 15.66 7.96
N GLY A 370 34.10 15.15 7.80
CA GLY A 370 32.89 15.71 8.38
C GLY A 370 31.71 15.75 7.42
N ARG A 371 30.52 15.89 8.01
CA ARG A 371 29.23 16.12 7.33
C ARG A 371 28.80 17.55 7.53
N PHE A 372 28.13 18.11 6.53
CA PHE A 372 27.58 19.46 6.59
C PHE A 372 26.70 19.61 7.83
N SER A 373 26.99 20.61 8.66
CA SER A 373 26.27 20.91 9.90
C SER A 373 25.45 22.18 9.76
N ARG A 374 26.11 23.29 9.44
CA ARG A 374 25.48 24.62 9.36
C ARG A 374 26.27 25.58 8.48
N PHE A 375 25.59 26.64 8.06
CA PHE A 375 26.22 27.87 7.59
C PHE A 375 26.68 28.72 8.79
N ASP A 376 27.51 29.72 8.50
CA ASP A 376 28.13 30.59 9.48
C ASP A 376 28.87 29.84 10.59
N VAL A 377 30.17 29.66 10.37
CA VAL A 377 31.01 28.91 11.28
C VAL A 377 31.09 29.57 12.66
N ASN A 378 30.99 30.91 12.72
CA ASN A 378 31.13 31.68 13.94
C ASN A 378 29.78 32.01 14.61
N GLY A 379 28.66 31.91 13.86
CA GLY A 379 27.33 32.27 14.35
C GLY A 379 27.19 33.77 14.63
N GLU A 380 27.88 34.60 13.84
CA GLU A 380 27.95 36.04 13.98
C GLU A 380 26.91 36.77 13.11
N TYR A 381 26.38 36.11 12.08
CA TYR A 381 25.50 36.70 11.07
C TYR A 381 24.14 36.01 11.03
N ASP A 382 23.08 36.81 10.90
CA ASP A 382 21.72 36.31 10.68
C ASP A 382 21.55 35.75 9.26
N ALA A 383 20.59 34.84 9.07
CA ALA A 383 20.26 34.25 7.77
C ALA A 383 19.79 35.26 6.70
N MET A 384 19.49 36.50 7.10
CA MET A 384 19.19 37.59 6.17
C MET A 384 20.44 38.26 5.60
N ASP A 385 21.58 38.19 6.30
CA ASP A 385 22.85 38.73 5.84
C ASP A 385 23.50 37.73 4.86
N ASP A 386 23.88 38.22 3.69
CA ASP A 386 24.56 37.42 2.67
C ASP A 386 25.88 36.81 3.20
N ARG A 387 26.53 37.46 4.19
CA ARG A 387 27.76 36.97 4.85
C ARG A 387 27.57 35.64 5.58
N HIS A 388 26.35 35.35 6.05
CA HIS A 388 26.01 34.10 6.71
C HIS A 388 26.36 32.88 5.84
N TYR A 389 26.13 32.99 4.53
CA TYR A 389 26.32 31.91 3.56
C TYR A 389 27.74 31.82 2.99
N LEU A 390 28.65 32.72 3.37
CA LEU A 390 30.05 32.70 2.91
C LEU A 390 30.91 31.68 3.64
N SER A 391 30.42 31.07 4.71
CA SER A 391 31.14 30.01 5.41
C SER A 391 30.25 28.82 5.73
N MET A 392 30.80 27.62 5.61
CA MET A 392 30.14 26.36 5.93
C MET A 392 30.98 25.55 6.91
N GLN A 393 30.30 24.93 7.87
CA GLN A 393 30.93 24.08 8.87
C GLN A 393 30.55 22.61 8.63
N TYR A 394 31.56 21.75 8.52
CA TYR A 394 31.43 20.30 8.43
C TYR A 394 31.98 19.66 9.71
N GLU A 395 31.16 18.88 10.40
CA GLU A 395 31.48 18.30 11.70
C GLU A 395 31.22 16.78 11.72
N HIS A 396 31.53 16.13 12.85
CA HIS A 396 31.25 14.71 13.06
C HIS A 396 31.97 13.78 12.05
N GLY A 397 33.19 14.15 11.65
CA GLY A 397 34.04 13.30 10.81
C GLY A 397 34.65 12.14 11.59
N GLN A 398 35.50 11.36 10.91
CA GLN A 398 36.17 10.21 11.52
C GLN A 398 37.06 10.65 12.70
N GLY A 399 36.97 9.90 13.80
CA GLY A 399 37.77 10.14 15.01
C GLY A 399 39.27 10.19 14.73
N CYS A 400 39.92 11.21 15.29
CA CYS A 400 41.36 11.39 15.25
C CYS A 400 41.99 10.67 16.44
N TRP A 401 43.10 9.95 16.24
CA TRP A 401 43.75 9.20 17.34
C TRP A 401 44.27 10.12 18.47
N ASN A 402 44.57 11.38 18.15
CA ASN A 402 45.14 12.35 19.09
C ASN A 402 44.50 13.74 18.91
N GLY A 403 43.18 13.78 18.76
CA GLY A 403 42.45 15.01 18.50
C GLY A 403 40.93 14.82 18.55
N PRO A 404 40.17 15.91 18.37
CA PRO A 404 38.71 15.83 18.23
C PRO A 404 38.32 15.04 16.97
N ALA A 405 37.02 14.77 16.82
CA ALA A 405 36.49 14.29 15.55
C ALA A 405 36.92 15.24 14.41
N ARG A 406 37.33 14.68 13.27
CA ARG A 406 37.75 15.51 12.13
C ARG A 406 36.63 16.47 11.75
N SER A 407 37.00 17.71 11.47
CA SER A 407 36.09 18.76 11.05
C SER A 407 36.70 19.61 9.95
N THR A 408 35.84 20.18 9.11
CA THR A 408 36.27 21.02 7.98
C THR A 408 35.49 22.32 7.97
N ARG A 409 36.22 23.43 7.96
CA ARG A 409 35.70 24.77 7.74
C ARG A 409 35.88 25.13 6.27
N VAL A 410 34.80 25.50 5.59
CA VAL A 410 34.84 25.91 4.19
C VAL A 410 34.51 27.38 4.10
N THR A 411 35.39 28.16 3.47
CA THR A 411 35.15 29.55 3.09
C THR A 411 34.79 29.58 1.61
N LEU A 412 33.66 30.20 1.29
CA LEU A 412 33.14 30.32 -0.05
C LEU A 412 33.41 31.71 -0.61
N GLU A 413 33.89 31.74 -1.84
CA GLU A 413 34.10 32.96 -2.62
C GLU A 413 33.25 32.93 -3.89
N CYS A 414 32.82 34.10 -4.35
CA CYS A 414 32.10 34.21 -5.61
C CYS A 414 33.02 33.82 -6.79
N GLY A 415 32.54 32.89 -7.63
CA GLY A 415 33.24 32.46 -8.84
C GLY A 415 32.28 32.05 -9.95
N GLU A 416 32.78 31.92 -11.19
CA GLU A 416 31.96 31.52 -12.34
C GLU A 416 31.62 30.01 -12.31
N THR A 417 32.52 29.21 -11.74
CA THR A 417 32.42 27.75 -11.66
C THR A 417 32.62 27.26 -10.23
N ASN A 418 32.06 26.09 -9.93
CA ASN A 418 32.31 25.39 -8.67
C ASN A 418 33.70 24.76 -8.71
N GLU A 419 34.64 25.28 -7.92
CA GLU A 419 35.98 24.70 -7.79
C GLU A 419 36.55 24.83 -6.38
N LEU A 420 37.35 23.85 -5.96
CA LEU A 420 38.08 23.89 -4.72
C LEU A 420 39.47 24.51 -4.97
N VAL A 421 39.72 25.68 -4.41
CA VAL A 421 40.91 26.50 -4.66
C VAL A 421 42.09 26.00 -3.84
N SER A 422 41.92 25.94 -2.51
CA SER A 422 42.96 25.52 -1.58
C SER A 422 42.41 24.78 -0.39
N VAL A 423 43.25 23.94 0.21
CA VAL A 423 42.98 23.13 1.38
C VAL A 423 44.20 23.22 2.29
N LEU A 424 43.98 23.58 3.55
CA LEU A 424 45.01 23.79 4.55
C LEU A 424 44.57 23.08 5.84
N GLU A 425 45.42 22.23 6.40
CA GLU A 425 45.21 21.67 7.74
C GLU A 425 45.74 22.68 8.77
N ALA A 426 44.84 23.50 9.32
CA ALA A 426 45.20 24.60 10.22
C ALA A 426 45.66 24.09 11.59
N GLU A 427 44.92 23.14 12.14
CA GLU A 427 45.29 22.37 13.34
C GLU A 427 45.03 20.89 13.09
N LYS A 428 45.58 20.02 13.95
CA LYS A 428 45.42 18.56 13.79
C LYS A 428 43.95 18.17 13.67
N CYS A 429 43.60 17.49 12.59
CA CYS A 429 42.24 17.03 12.33
C CYS A 429 41.20 18.17 12.16
N THR A 430 41.65 19.40 11.91
CA THR A 430 40.82 20.55 11.51
C THR A 430 41.31 21.11 10.18
N TYR A 431 40.43 21.08 9.18
CA TYR A 431 40.76 21.45 7.82
C TYR A 431 40.09 22.78 7.48
N THR A 432 40.79 23.63 6.74
CA THR A 432 40.28 24.89 6.18
C THR A 432 40.34 24.79 4.67
N MET A 433 39.20 24.94 4.02
CA MET A 433 39.05 24.84 2.57
C MET A 433 38.56 26.16 2.01
N HIS A 434 39.15 26.62 0.92
CA HIS A 434 38.67 27.76 0.16
C HIS A 434 38.08 27.24 -1.15
N ALA A 435 36.79 27.48 -1.36
CA ALA A 435 36.10 27.07 -2.58
C ALA A 435 35.44 28.27 -3.26
N LYS A 436 35.43 28.25 -4.58
CA LYS A 436 34.69 29.21 -5.40
C LYS A 436 33.39 28.59 -5.84
N THR A 437 32.31 29.35 -5.75
CA THR A 437 31.01 28.92 -6.24
C THR A 437 30.18 30.11 -6.72
N PRO A 438 29.43 29.98 -7.83
CA PRO A 438 28.46 30.97 -8.24
C PRO A 438 27.31 31.13 -7.23
N ALA A 439 27.05 30.14 -6.35
CA ALA A 439 25.94 30.21 -5.40
C ALA A 439 26.04 31.38 -4.41
N VAL A 440 27.25 31.85 -4.11
CA VAL A 440 27.50 33.00 -3.21
C VAL A 440 27.77 34.32 -3.95
N CYS A 441 27.49 34.38 -5.26
CA CYS A 441 27.51 35.62 -6.02
C CYS A 441 26.16 36.33 -5.86
N PHE A 442 25.97 36.98 -4.72
CA PHE A 442 24.77 37.75 -4.39
C PHE A 442 24.66 39.00 -5.28
N PRO A 443 23.45 39.48 -5.63
CA PRO A 443 23.34 40.73 -6.36
C PRO A 443 24.00 41.88 -5.57
N LEU A 444 24.77 42.73 -6.24
CA LEU A 444 25.35 43.91 -5.58
C LEU A 444 24.21 44.81 -5.11
N LYS A 445 24.11 45.05 -3.79
CA LYS A 445 23.20 46.05 -3.23
C LYS A 445 23.53 47.41 -3.85
N THR A 446 22.52 48.09 -4.38
CA THR A 446 22.69 49.43 -4.96
C THR A 446 22.84 50.47 -3.84
N GLU A 447 23.42 51.64 -4.13
CA GLU A 447 23.59 52.70 -3.10
C GLU A 447 22.27 53.11 -2.43
N SER A 448 21.12 52.92 -3.10
CA SER A 448 19.79 53.11 -2.51
C SER A 448 19.42 52.07 -1.44
N ASP A 449 19.91 50.84 -1.56
CA ASP A 449 19.62 49.75 -0.61
C ASP A 449 20.47 49.90 0.67
N VAL A 450 21.69 50.41 0.55
CA VAL A 450 22.59 50.71 1.68
C VAL A 450 22.14 51.95 2.46
N ALA A 451 21.53 52.92 1.77
CA ALA A 451 20.93 54.09 2.40
C ALA A 451 19.68 53.76 3.25
N ASP A 452 18.96 52.67 2.94
CA ASP A 452 17.77 52.27 3.69
C ASP A 452 18.14 51.49 4.97
N GLU A 453 19.17 50.64 4.94
CA GLU A 453 19.70 49.95 6.14
C GLU A 453 20.29 50.94 7.16
N THR A 454 20.99 51.99 6.70
CA THR A 454 21.56 53.03 7.58
C THR A 454 20.53 54.03 8.12
N ARG A 455 19.33 54.07 7.54
CA ARG A 455 18.22 54.94 8.02
C ARG A 455 17.46 54.33 9.20
N ILE A 456 17.57 53.01 9.39
CA ILE A 456 16.90 52.27 10.47
C ILE A 456 17.66 52.42 11.81
N ASP A 457 18.94 52.81 11.81
CA ASP A 457 19.78 52.94 13.02
C ASP A 457 19.75 54.35 13.69
N HIS A 458 18.85 55.26 13.27
CA HIS A 458 18.79 56.62 13.83
C HIS A 458 17.45 56.99 14.50
N GLU A 459 16.48 56.07 14.59
CA GLU A 459 15.21 56.31 15.31
C GLU A 459 15.10 55.59 16.67
N GLU A 460 16.10 54.81 17.09
CA GLU A 460 16.17 54.19 18.43
C GLU A 460 17.41 54.64 19.24
N LEU A 461 17.61 55.95 19.38
CA LEU A 461 18.53 56.53 20.39
C LEU A 461 17.90 57.70 21.15
#